data_AF-A0A954KHP4-F1
#
_entry.id   AF-A0A954KHP4-F1
#
_cell.length_a   1.000
_cell.length_b   1.000
_cell.length_c   1.000
_cell.angle_alpha   90.00
_cell.angle_beta   90.00
_cell.angle_gamma   90.00
#
_symmetry.space_group_name_H-M   'P 1'
#
loop_
_entity.id
_entity.type
_entity.pdbx_description
1 polymer ?
#
loop_
_entity_poly.entity_id
_entity_poly.type
_entity_poly.pdbx_seq_one_letter_code
_entity_poly.pdbx_strand_id
1 'polypeptide(L)'
;MSTIVLASLLFFKLCRPSNAEANEIMRVLLFGCGYLGQRLATRLTNEGHQVFAVTRNPSRADDWKKLGWETVVANVVDTESLQALPDVDVCVYAVG
;
A
#
# COMPACT_ATOMS: atom_id res chain seq x y z
N MET A 1 -19.99 -17.62 17.28
CA MET A 1 -19.17 -16.48 16.81
C MET A 1 -17.82 -16.57 17.51
N SER A 2 -16.87 -17.21 16.83
CA SER A 2 -15.73 -17.90 17.43
C SER A 2 -14.60 -16.98 17.88
N THR A 3 -14.10 -17.27 19.07
CA THR A 3 -12.86 -16.81 19.72
C THR A 3 -11.61 -16.83 18.81
N ILE A 4 -11.64 -17.58 17.72
CA ILE A 4 -10.59 -17.69 16.70
C ILE A 4 -10.33 -16.36 15.98
N VAL A 5 -11.37 -15.57 15.68
CA VAL A 5 -11.20 -14.27 15.01
C VAL A 5 -10.51 -13.26 15.94
N LEU A 6 -10.84 -13.31 17.22
CA LEU A 6 -10.26 -12.45 18.25
C LEU A 6 -8.78 -12.80 18.50
N ALA A 7 -8.43 -14.09 18.49
CA ALA A 7 -7.05 -14.55 18.65
C ALA A 7 -6.16 -14.16 17.46
N SER A 8 -6.68 -14.22 16.22
CA SER A 8 -5.95 -13.77 15.03
C SER A 8 -5.69 -12.25 15.04
N LEU A 9 -6.66 -11.45 15.52
CA LEU A 9 -6.48 -10.00 15.71
C LEU A 9 -5.49 -9.69 16.84
N LEU A 10 -5.46 -10.48 17.91
CA LEU A 10 -4.50 -10.32 19.01
C LEU A 10 -3.08 -10.68 18.59
N PHE A 11 -2.87 -11.79 17.88
CA PHE A 11 -1.53 -12.23 17.48
C PHE A 11 -0.88 -11.28 16.48
N PHE A 12 -1.67 -10.69 15.57
CA PHE A 12 -1.19 -9.67 14.65
C PHE A 12 -0.75 -8.38 15.36
N LYS A 13 -1.34 -8.10 16.53
CA LYS A 13 -1.06 -6.91 17.34
C LYS A 13 0.23 -7.06 18.18
N LEU A 14 0.65 -8.29 18.50
CA LEU A 14 1.81 -8.59 19.34
C LEU A 14 3.17 -8.48 18.61
N CYS A 15 3.19 -8.50 17.26
CA CYS A 15 4.41 -8.33 16.47
C CYS A 15 4.55 -6.90 15.90
N ARG A 16 3.77 -5.94 16.40
CA ARG A 16 3.93 -4.52 16.06
C ARG A 16 5.10 -3.98 16.88
N PRO A 17 6.26 -3.62 16.28
CA PRO A 17 7.31 -2.94 17.03
C PRO A 17 6.69 -1.71 17.72
N SER A 18 6.97 -1.59 19.01
CA SER A 18 6.41 -0.58 19.92
C SER A 18 6.97 0.80 19.62
N ASN A 19 6.61 1.38 18.48
CA ASN A 19 6.62 2.83 18.31
C ASN A 19 5.18 3.29 18.52
N ALA A 20 4.83 3.54 19.78
CA ALA A 20 3.52 4.03 20.20
C ALA A 20 3.21 5.47 19.73
N GLU A 21 4.02 6.05 18.84
CA GLU A 21 3.76 7.35 18.19
C GLU A 21 3.11 7.23 16.80
N ALA A 22 3.15 6.07 16.13
CA ALA A 22 2.74 5.97 14.73
C ALA A 22 1.29 5.48 14.53
N ASN A 23 0.31 6.32 14.89
CA ASN A 23 -1.05 6.20 14.36
C ASN A 23 -1.40 7.42 13.48
N GLU A 24 -0.40 7.96 12.79
CA GLU A 24 -0.64 8.97 11.76
C GLU A 24 -1.05 8.30 10.45
N ILE A 25 -2.08 8.86 9.82
CA ILE A 25 -2.54 8.44 8.50
C ILE A 25 -1.53 8.92 7.46
N MET A 26 -0.65 8.01 7.02
CA MET A 26 0.35 8.28 5.99
C MET A 26 -0.17 8.08 4.57
N ARG A 27 0.47 8.80 3.65
CA ARG A 27 0.39 8.66 2.19
C ARG A 27 1.57 7.81 1.73
N VAL A 28 1.28 6.65 1.13
CA VAL A 28 2.29 5.64 0.77
C VAL A 28 2.28 5.41 -0.74
N LEU A 29 3.41 5.67 -1.41
CA LEU A 29 3.63 5.34 -2.81
C LEU A 29 4.27 3.95 -2.93
N LEU A 30 3.68 3.05 -3.71
CA LEU A 30 4.12 1.67 -3.83
C LEU A 30 4.50 1.31 -5.27
N PHE A 31 5.80 1.16 -5.53
CA PHE A 31 6.31 0.60 -6.78
C PHE A 31 6.29 -0.92 -6.72
N GLY A 32 5.59 -1.57 -7.65
CA GLY A 32 5.53 -3.04 -7.73
C GLY A 32 4.38 -3.65 -6.93
N CYS A 33 3.13 -3.37 -7.33
CA CYS A 33 1.92 -3.95 -6.74
C CYS A 33 1.58 -5.35 -7.32
N GLY A 34 2.56 -6.26 -7.24
CA GLY A 34 2.41 -7.68 -7.56
C GLY A 34 1.92 -8.50 -6.36
N TYR A 35 2.41 -9.73 -6.21
CA TYR A 35 2.01 -10.63 -5.11
C TYR A 35 2.22 -10.03 -3.71
N LEU A 36 3.42 -9.49 -3.43
CA LEU A 36 3.73 -8.86 -2.15
C LEU A 36 3.08 -7.49 -2.03
N GLY A 37 3.20 -6.66 -3.06
CA GLY A 37 2.70 -5.29 -3.03
C GLY A 37 1.18 -5.21 -2.81
N GLN A 38 0.39 -6.11 -3.40
CA GLN A 38 -1.06 -6.13 -3.15
C GLN A 38 -1.40 -6.43 -1.69
N ARG A 39 -0.69 -7.36 -1.04
CA ARG A 39 -0.91 -7.67 0.38
C ARG A 39 -0.54 -6.50 1.27
N LEU A 40 0.56 -5.81 0.96
CA LEU A 40 0.97 -4.61 1.67
C LEU A 40 -0.06 -3.48 1.48
N ALA A 41 -0.50 -3.22 0.24
CA ALA A 41 -1.50 -2.22 -0.08
C ALA A 41 -2.82 -2.48 0.67
N THR A 42 -3.35 -3.70 0.64
CA THR A 42 -4.55 -4.08 1.41
C THR A 42 -4.35 -3.82 2.91
N ARG A 43 -3.21 -4.21 3.47
CA ARG A 43 -2.93 -4.02 4.89
C ARG A 43 -2.89 -2.53 5.26
N LEU A 44 -2.14 -1.74 4.49
CA LEU A 44 -1.98 -0.30 4.74
C LEU A 44 -3.33 0.43 4.64
N THR A 45 -4.13 0.13 3.61
CA THR A 45 -5.48 0.68 3.48
C THR A 45 -6.38 0.29 4.64
N ASN A 46 -6.33 -0.96 5.11
CA ASN A 46 -7.08 -1.41 6.28
C ASN A 46 -6.62 -0.75 7.60
N GLU A 47 -5.36 -0.33 7.67
CA GLU A 47 -4.80 0.46 8.78
C GLU A 47 -5.15 1.97 8.65
N GLY A 48 -5.82 2.38 7.57
CA GLY A 48 -6.30 3.74 7.34
C GLY A 48 -5.40 4.60 6.45
N HIS A 49 -4.27 4.08 6.01
CA HIS A 49 -3.30 4.81 5.17
C HIS A 49 -3.81 5.01 3.74
N GLN A 50 -3.43 6.12 3.12
CA GLN A 50 -3.70 6.37 1.71
C GLN A 50 -2.62 5.70 0.86
N VAL A 51 -3.01 4.77 -0.02
CA VAL A 51 -2.06 4.03 -0.86
C VAL A 51 -2.15 4.48 -2.31
N PHE A 52 -1.01 4.84 -2.88
CA PHE A 52 -0.81 5.13 -4.30
C PHE A 52 -0.04 3.96 -4.95
N ALA A 53 -0.76 3.04 -5.59
CA ALA A 53 -0.17 1.87 -6.24
C ALA A 53 0.32 2.22 -7.65
N VAL A 54 1.61 2.01 -7.89
CA VAL A 54 2.23 2.28 -9.19
C VAL A 54 2.17 1.04 -10.09
N THR A 55 1.73 1.25 -11.33
CA THR A 55 1.70 0.21 -12.38
C THR A 55 2.17 0.78 -13.71
N ARG A 56 2.77 -0.08 -14.54
CA ARG A 56 3.04 0.24 -15.95
C ARG A 56 1.83 -0.04 -16.86
N ASN A 57 0.87 -0.81 -16.37
CA ASN A 57 -0.31 -1.20 -17.13
C ASN A 57 -1.53 -0.38 -16.68
N PRO A 58 -2.06 0.52 -17.52
CA PRO A 58 -3.24 1.33 -17.20
C PRO A 58 -4.51 0.49 -17.02
N SER A 59 -4.61 -0.70 -17.63
CA SER A 59 -5.80 -1.55 -17.48
C SER A 59 -6.01 -2.02 -16.03
N ARG A 60 -4.94 -2.05 -15.22
CA ARG A 60 -5.02 -2.42 -13.79
C ARG A 60 -5.47 -1.25 -12.92
N ALA A 61 -5.38 -0.02 -13.42
CA ALA A 61 -5.64 1.19 -12.65
C ALA A 61 -7.09 1.24 -12.16
N ASP A 62 -8.05 0.88 -13.01
CA ASP A 62 -9.48 0.91 -12.69
C ASP A 62 -9.89 -0.20 -11.72
N ASP A 63 -9.29 -1.38 -11.83
CA ASP A 63 -9.58 -2.49 -10.91
C ASP A 63 -9.06 -2.21 -9.51
N TRP A 64 -7.90 -1.57 -9.39
CA TRP A 64 -7.33 -1.20 -8.10
C TRP A 64 -8.04 -0.03 -7.42
N LYS A 65 -8.61 0.91 -8.17
CA LYS A 65 -9.50 1.93 -7.61
C LYS A 65 -10.71 1.33 -6.89
N LYS A 66 -11.27 0.23 -7.42
CA LYS A 66 -12.36 -0.52 -6.76
C LYS A 66 -11.93 -1.18 -5.44
N LEU A 67 -10.63 -1.38 -5.25
CA LEU A 67 -10.04 -1.92 -4.02
C LEU A 67 -9.72 -0.81 -2.99
N GLY A 68 -10.02 0.45 -3.29
CA GLY A 68 -9.75 1.60 -2.42
C GLY A 68 -8.33 2.14 -2.53
N TRP A 69 -7.60 1.79 -3.59
CA TRP A 69 -6.26 2.31 -3.85
C TRP A 69 -6.30 3.43 -4.88
N GLU A 70 -5.51 4.47 -4.65
CA GLU A 70 -5.16 5.39 -5.72
C GLU A 70 -4.16 4.71 -6.66
N THR A 71 -4.21 5.06 -7.94
CA THR A 71 -3.35 4.44 -8.95
C THR A 71 -2.56 5.47 -9.74
N VAL A 72 -1.29 5.17 -9.91
CA VAL A 72 -0.35 6.01 -10.65
C VAL A 72 0.26 5.17 -11.77
N VAL A 73 0.09 5.62 -13.01
CA VAL A 73 0.70 4.95 -14.16
C VAL A 73 2.07 5.54 -14.38
N ALA A 74 3.11 4.79 -14.03
CA ALA A 74 4.50 5.21 -14.17
C ALA A 74 5.43 4.00 -14.36
N ASN A 75 6.61 4.26 -14.91
CA ASN A 75 7.65 3.28 -15.13
C ASN A 75 8.95 3.72 -14.46
N VAL A 76 9.48 2.90 -13.55
CA VAL A 76 10.64 3.24 -12.70
C VAL A 76 11.93 3.51 -13.48
N VAL A 77 12.03 3.03 -14.73
CA VAL A 77 13.20 3.28 -15.60
C VAL A 77 12.98 4.47 -16.56
N ASP A 78 11.81 5.10 -16.52
CA ASP A 78 11.44 6.24 -17.36
C ASP A 78 11.25 7.48 -16.48
N THR A 79 12.25 8.36 -16.47
CA THR A 79 12.27 9.56 -15.64
C THR A 79 11.12 10.53 -15.92
N GLU A 80 10.66 10.62 -17.18
CA GLU A 80 9.54 11.52 -17.52
C GLU A 80 8.25 11.04 -16.84
N SER A 81 8.02 9.72 -16.83
CA SER A 81 6.85 9.13 -16.17
C SER A 81 6.79 9.35 -14.65
N LEU A 82 7.92 9.69 -14.02
CA LEU A 82 8.03 9.91 -12.57
C LEU A 82 7.82 11.38 -12.17
N GLN A 83 7.70 12.31 -13.12
CA GLN A 83 7.53 13.73 -12.78
C GLN A 83 6.18 14.05 -12.14
N ALA A 84 5.15 13.24 -12.42
CA ALA A 84 3.79 13.44 -11.93
C ALA A 84 3.45 12.60 -10.69
N LEU A 85 4.45 12.11 -9.96
CA LEU A 85 4.22 11.35 -8.74
C LEU A 85 3.60 12.25 -7.64
N PRO A 86 2.68 11.71 -6.83
CA PRO A 86 2.13 12.45 -5.70
C PRO A 86 3.21 12.66 -4.64
N ASP A 87 3.10 13.79 -3.94
CA ASP A 87 3.83 13.99 -2.68
C ASP A 87 3.39 12.94 -1.65
N VAL A 88 4.32 12.28 -0.96
CA VAL A 88 4.02 11.15 -0.06
C VAL A 88 4.99 11.10 1.11
N ASP A 89 4.55 10.54 2.23
CA ASP A 89 5.37 10.38 3.43
C ASP A 89 6.36 9.22 3.29
N VAL A 90 5.92 8.16 2.60
CA VAL A 90 6.70 6.92 2.44
C VAL A 90 6.63 6.43 1.01
N CYS A 91 7.78 6.04 0.47
CA CYS A 91 7.89 5.33 -0.80
C CYS A 91 8.40 3.91 -0.55
N VAL A 92 7.68 2.91 -1.08
CA VAL A 92 8.02 1.49 -0.99
C VAL A 92 8.38 0.98 -2.37
N TYR A 93 9.56 0.37 -2.49
CA TYR A 93 10.04 -0.25 -3.71
C TYR A 93 9.99 -1.79 -3.59
N ALA A 94 9.03 -2.40 -4.26
CA ALA A 94 8.77 -3.84 -4.27
C ALA A 94 8.72 -4.40 -5.71
N VAL A 95 9.54 -3.84 -6.61
CA VAL A 95 9.70 -4.33 -7.98
C VAL A 95 10.62 -5.54 -7.99
N GLY A 96 10.19 -6.61 -8.64
CA GLY A 96 10.94 -7.84 -8.85
C GLY A 96 10.48 -8.58 -10.10
#